data_AF-T0DPJ2-F1
#
_entry.id   AF-T0DPJ2-F1
#
_cell.length_a   1.000
_cell.length_b   1.000
_cell.length_c   1.000
_cell.angle_alpha   90.00
_cell.angle_beta   90.00
_cell.angle_gamma   90.00
#
_symmetry.space_group_name_H-M   'P 1'
#
loop_
_entity.id
_entity.type
_entity.pdbx_description
1 polymer ?
#
loop_
_entity_poly.entity_id
_entity_poly.type
_entity_poly.pdbx_seq_one_letter_code
_entity_poly.pdbx_strand_id
1 'polypeptide(L)'
;MRKLILPFLLLLLMQNGHSFASDGVNCVNGTLETLDSVNEENIRKIANVRSYGANPNYPKDWPANMKEIMQPNVRAVCDAYFSANDIVPSYNSIMENIDKHYPGGRQEFFFKYMLTMDCWAFRKNFFDDLSYSGNYSSYLGTMMKSQFGGVDPNAYIRIEREGKIVEGPIFHVFAYLEKNYPNSKRAREYAAVMRRLRSGKRFNLFPVKSIEEIKKEDPYMPINVN
;
A
#
# COMPACT_ATOMS: atom_id res chain seq x y z
N MET A 1 -62.03 -8.19 -37.44
CA MET A 1 -62.06 -9.46 -36.70
C MET A 1 -60.68 -9.66 -36.05
N ARG A 2 -60.45 -9.14 -34.85
CA ARG A 2 -60.42 -9.87 -33.55
C ARG A 2 -59.65 -11.20 -33.56
N LYS A 3 -58.51 -11.20 -32.84
CA LYS A 3 -57.94 -12.18 -31.87
C LYS A 3 -56.42 -11.86 -31.81
N LEU A 4 -55.85 -11.07 -30.90
CA LEU A 4 -55.80 -11.13 -29.43
C LEU A 4 -55.48 -12.53 -28.89
N ILE A 5 -54.18 -12.90 -28.86
CA ILE A 5 -53.55 -13.73 -27.83
C ILE A 5 -52.05 -13.33 -27.72
N LEU A 6 -51.74 -12.43 -26.80
CA LEU A 6 -50.52 -12.47 -25.98
C LEU A 6 -51.02 -12.78 -24.54
N PRO A 7 -50.26 -13.39 -23.61
CA PRO A 7 -48.83 -13.70 -23.62
C PRO A 7 -48.49 -15.13 -23.11
N PHE A 8 -47.34 -15.72 -23.49
CA PHE A 8 -46.84 -16.96 -22.85
C PHE A 8 -45.34 -16.91 -22.52
N LEU A 9 -44.84 -15.75 -22.10
CA LEU A 9 -43.45 -15.60 -21.67
C LEU A 9 -43.30 -14.59 -20.51
N LEU A 10 -44.20 -14.72 -19.54
CA LEU A 10 -44.12 -14.02 -18.26
C LEU A 10 -44.76 -14.92 -17.17
N LEU A 11 -44.24 -16.13 -17.04
CA LEU A 11 -44.51 -16.99 -15.89
C LEU A 11 -43.38 -18.02 -15.71
N LEU A 12 -42.21 -17.55 -15.28
CA LEU A 12 -41.16 -18.37 -14.67
C LEU A 12 -40.33 -17.55 -13.66
N LEU A 13 -40.99 -16.60 -13.00
CA LEU A 13 -40.56 -16.07 -11.71
C LEU A 13 -41.54 -16.60 -10.67
N MET A 14 -40.96 -17.25 -9.66
CA MET A 14 -41.56 -17.65 -8.37
C MET A 14 -42.23 -19.03 -8.35
N GLN A 15 -41.48 -20.07 -7.98
CA GLN A 15 -41.42 -20.54 -6.58
C GLN A 15 -40.51 -21.78 -6.46
N ASN A 16 -39.92 -21.92 -5.25
CA ASN A 16 -38.99 -22.95 -4.75
C ASN A 16 -37.52 -22.68 -5.14
N GLY A 17 -36.66 -22.06 -4.31
CA GLY A 17 -36.65 -22.07 -2.85
C GLY A 17 -36.16 -23.43 -2.33
N HIS A 18 -34.88 -23.74 -2.53
CA HIS A 18 -34.13 -24.67 -1.68
C HIS A 18 -32.65 -24.28 -1.63
N SER A 19 -32.21 -24.00 -0.40
CA SER A 19 -30.87 -24.15 0.17
C SER A 19 -29.71 -24.41 -0.78
N PHE A 20 -28.79 -23.45 -0.89
CA PHE A 20 -27.37 -23.79 -0.87
C PHE A 20 -26.99 -24.19 0.55
N ALA A 21 -27.42 -25.39 0.94
CA ALA A 21 -26.82 -26.11 2.02
C ALA A 21 -25.63 -26.87 1.43
N SER A 22 -24.44 -26.56 1.94
CA SER A 22 -23.46 -27.58 2.30
C SER A 22 -23.14 -28.60 1.21
N ASP A 23 -22.28 -28.21 0.28
CA ASP A 23 -21.17 -29.09 -0.10
C ASP A 23 -19.89 -28.42 0.36
N GLY A 24 -19.43 -28.89 1.51
CA GLY A 24 -18.21 -28.44 2.16
C GLY A 24 -17.04 -28.56 1.20
N VAL A 25 -16.41 -27.42 0.93
CA VAL A 25 -14.98 -27.45 0.67
C VAL A 25 -14.36 -27.95 1.96
N ASN A 26 -14.06 -29.24 2.00
CA ASN A 26 -13.26 -29.88 3.03
C ASN A 26 -11.88 -29.20 3.04
N CYS A 27 -11.79 -28.09 3.77
CA CYS A 27 -10.54 -27.43 4.11
C CYS A 27 -9.78 -28.20 5.19
N VAL A 28 -9.65 -29.54 5.10
CA VAL A 28 -8.69 -30.31 5.92
C VAL A 28 -8.35 -31.63 5.20
N ASN A 29 -7.13 -31.72 4.70
CA ASN A 29 -6.29 -32.94 4.51
C ASN A 29 -5.22 -32.83 3.40
N GLY A 30 -4.91 -31.62 2.96
CA GLY A 30 -3.54 -31.30 2.58
C GLY A 30 -2.94 -30.57 3.76
N THR A 31 -1.84 -31.07 4.34
CA THR A 31 -0.90 -30.19 5.04
C THR A 31 -0.54 -29.10 4.03
N LEU A 32 -1.20 -27.94 4.12
CA LEU A 32 -0.63 -26.71 3.62
C LEU A 32 0.71 -26.65 4.34
N GLU A 33 1.78 -26.95 3.61
CA GLU A 33 3.12 -26.56 4.00
C GLU A 33 3.09 -25.04 4.07
N THR A 34 2.58 -24.53 5.20
CA THR A 34 2.97 -23.25 5.74
C THR A 34 4.47 -23.22 5.59
N LEU A 35 4.99 -22.21 4.88
CA LEU A 35 6.42 -21.94 4.92
C LEU A 35 6.83 -22.09 6.38
N ASP A 36 7.61 -23.14 6.64
CA ASP A 36 8.27 -23.37 7.91
C ASP A 36 8.83 -22.01 8.35
N SER A 37 8.56 -21.59 9.59
CA SER A 37 9.04 -20.32 10.11
C SER A 37 10.56 -20.13 9.89
N VAL A 38 11.31 -21.24 9.78
CA VAL A 38 12.72 -21.30 9.41
C VAL A 38 12.95 -20.92 7.94
N ASN A 39 12.07 -21.29 7.01
CA ASN A 39 12.15 -20.86 5.61
C ASN A 39 11.78 -19.38 5.43
N GLU A 40 10.79 -18.85 6.17
CA GLU A 40 10.55 -17.40 6.20
C GLU A 40 11.76 -16.65 6.76
N GLU A 41 12.38 -17.18 7.83
CA GLU A 41 13.59 -16.59 8.42
C GLU A 41 14.80 -16.66 7.48
N ASN A 42 14.96 -17.76 6.74
CA ASN A 42 16.01 -17.91 5.74
C ASN A 42 15.80 -16.99 4.52
N ILE A 43 14.55 -16.79 4.07
CA ILE A 43 14.23 -15.80 3.04
C ILE A 43 14.54 -14.38 3.53
N ARG A 44 14.21 -14.05 4.78
CA ARG A 44 14.56 -12.76 5.42
C ARG A 44 16.07 -12.56 5.51
N LYS A 45 16.83 -13.62 5.84
CA LYS A 45 18.31 -13.60 5.87
C LYS A 45 18.91 -13.39 4.48
N ILE A 46 18.32 -13.96 3.43
CA ILE A 46 18.76 -13.77 2.04
C ILE A 46 18.44 -12.36 1.53
N ALA A 47 17.31 -11.78 1.94
CA ALA A 47 16.93 -10.40 1.62
C ALA A 47 17.80 -9.34 2.34
N ASN A 48 18.52 -9.74 3.40
CA ASN A 48 19.30 -8.84 4.26
C ASN A 48 20.70 -8.49 3.71
N VAL A 49 21.08 -8.99 2.53
CA VAL A 49 22.42 -8.74 1.96
C VAL A 49 22.31 -7.74 0.82
N ARG A 50 22.16 -6.44 1.17
CA ARG A 50 22.74 -5.24 0.51
C ARG A 50 22.00 -3.96 0.94
N SER A 51 22.50 -3.26 1.95
CA SER A 51 22.55 -1.79 1.91
C SER A 51 23.65 -1.24 2.82
N TYR A 52 24.54 -0.45 2.23
CA TYR A 52 25.41 0.45 2.99
C TYR A 52 24.52 1.58 3.55
N GLY A 53 24.36 1.62 4.88
CA GLY A 53 23.75 2.75 5.62
C GLY A 53 22.28 2.57 6.01
N ALA A 54 22.03 1.84 7.11
CA ALA A 54 20.78 1.78 7.90
C ALA A 54 19.42 1.80 7.17
N ASN A 55 18.90 0.58 6.94
CA ASN A 55 17.48 0.28 6.77
C ASN A 55 17.20 -0.99 7.61
N PRO A 56 16.11 -1.05 8.40
CA PRO A 56 15.07 -2.05 8.07
C PRO A 56 13.65 -1.63 8.52
N ASN A 57 13.03 -0.61 7.88
CA ASN A 57 11.64 -0.12 8.08
C ASN A 57 11.46 1.11 9.00
N TYR A 58 12.11 2.25 8.72
CA TYR A 58 11.81 3.55 9.38
C TYR A 58 10.29 3.82 9.32
N PRO A 59 9.58 4.04 10.43
CA PRO A 59 9.93 5.00 11.49
C PRO A 59 10.64 4.43 12.71
N LYS A 60 11.38 5.31 13.41
CA LYS A 60 12.17 5.00 14.61
C LYS A 60 11.29 4.57 15.79
N ASP A 61 10.15 5.23 15.96
CA ASP A 61 9.23 5.01 17.08
C ASP A 61 7.92 4.44 16.53
N TRP A 62 7.79 3.11 16.57
CA TRP A 62 6.52 2.46 16.30
C TRP A 62 5.54 2.70 17.45
N PRO A 63 4.22 2.77 17.19
CA PRO A 63 3.23 2.85 18.26
C PRO A 63 3.38 1.64 19.20
N ALA A 64 3.29 1.85 20.52
CA ALA A 64 3.48 0.77 21.50
C ALA A 64 2.49 -0.39 21.30
N ASN A 65 1.33 -0.11 20.72
CA ASN A 65 0.26 -1.05 20.42
C ASN A 65 0.26 -1.53 18.96
N MET A 66 1.38 -1.42 18.25
CA MET A 66 1.50 -1.83 16.85
C MET A 66 1.00 -3.27 16.60
N LYS A 67 1.29 -4.20 17.53
CA LYS A 67 0.83 -5.58 17.44
C LYS A 67 -0.71 -5.71 17.43
N GLU A 68 -1.40 -4.84 18.16
CA GLU A 68 -2.87 -4.80 18.22
C GLU A 68 -3.46 -4.13 16.98
N ILE A 69 -2.85 -3.02 16.55
CA ILE A 69 -3.24 -2.30 15.32
C ILE A 69 -3.14 -3.25 14.11
N MET A 70 -2.11 -4.11 14.08
CA MET A 70 -1.86 -5.08 13.01
C MET A 70 -2.67 -6.37 13.08
N GLN A 71 -3.62 -6.52 14.01
CA GLN A 71 -4.48 -7.71 14.01
C GLN A 71 -5.50 -7.68 12.85
N PRO A 72 -5.85 -8.84 12.26
CA PRO A 72 -5.44 -10.19 12.64
C PRO A 72 -4.00 -10.55 12.22
N ASN A 73 -3.47 -9.94 11.16
CA ASN A 73 -2.05 -10.01 10.79
C ASN A 73 -1.66 -8.88 9.82
N VAL A 74 -0.35 -8.64 9.68
CA VAL A 74 0.24 -7.61 8.80
C VAL A 74 -0.22 -7.74 7.34
N ARG A 75 -0.33 -8.96 6.81
CA ARG A 75 -0.78 -9.19 5.43
C ARG A 75 -2.21 -8.68 5.22
N ALA A 76 -3.12 -8.98 6.13
CA ALA A 76 -4.50 -8.52 6.04
C ALA A 76 -4.58 -6.98 6.01
N VAL A 77 -3.71 -6.31 6.78
CA VAL A 77 -3.60 -4.84 6.76
C VAL A 77 -3.06 -4.33 5.42
N CYS A 78 -1.95 -4.91 4.93
CA CYS A 78 -1.39 -4.57 3.62
C CYS A 78 -2.41 -4.77 2.49
N ASP A 79 -3.09 -5.92 2.47
CA ASP A 79 -4.10 -6.27 1.46
C ASP A 79 -5.28 -5.29 1.52
N ALA A 80 -5.74 -4.92 2.73
CA ALA A 80 -6.80 -3.94 2.91
C ALA A 80 -6.43 -2.56 2.33
N TYR A 81 -5.23 -2.05 2.63
CA TYR A 81 -4.77 -0.79 2.05
C TYR A 81 -4.51 -0.90 0.54
N PHE A 82 -4.01 -2.03 0.06
CA PHE A 82 -3.79 -2.28 -1.37
C PHE A 82 -5.10 -2.19 -2.16
N SER A 83 -6.18 -2.74 -1.61
CA SER A 83 -7.51 -2.77 -2.23
C SER A 83 -8.47 -1.72 -1.65
N ALA A 84 -7.96 -0.59 -1.13
CA ALA A 84 -8.75 0.37 -0.34
C ALA A 84 -10.11 0.70 -0.97
N ASN A 85 -11.17 0.18 -0.35
CA ASN A 85 -12.55 0.22 -0.84
C ASN A 85 -13.51 0.10 0.36
N ASP A 86 -14.24 1.17 0.62
CA ASP A 86 -15.17 1.36 1.74
C ASP A 86 -16.44 0.49 1.65
N ILE A 87 -16.69 -0.15 0.51
CA ILE A 87 -17.78 -1.11 0.34
C ILE A 87 -17.38 -2.49 0.86
N VAL A 88 -16.07 -2.78 0.95
CA VAL A 88 -15.57 -4.11 1.33
C VAL A 88 -15.59 -4.26 2.86
N PRO A 89 -16.33 -5.23 3.44
CA PRO A 89 -16.42 -5.39 4.89
C PRO A 89 -15.09 -5.65 5.58
N SER A 90 -14.17 -6.39 4.94
CA SER A 90 -12.83 -6.64 5.50
C SER A 90 -11.99 -5.36 5.58
N TYR A 91 -12.09 -4.45 4.60
CA TYR A 91 -11.42 -3.15 4.67
C TYR A 91 -11.96 -2.34 5.84
N ASN A 92 -13.29 -2.22 5.95
CA ASN A 92 -13.91 -1.46 7.03
C ASN A 92 -13.54 -2.01 8.41
N SER A 93 -13.56 -3.33 8.58
CA SER A 93 -13.16 -3.97 9.84
C SER A 93 -11.71 -3.67 10.22
N ILE A 94 -10.77 -3.71 9.26
CA ILE A 94 -9.37 -3.35 9.52
C ILE A 94 -9.26 -1.86 9.85
N MET A 95 -9.94 -1.00 9.10
CA MET A 95 -9.90 0.45 9.32
C MET A 95 -10.49 0.85 10.68
N GLU A 96 -11.58 0.21 11.11
CA GLU A 96 -12.17 0.38 12.45
C GLU A 96 -11.22 -0.09 13.54
N ASN A 97 -10.50 -1.21 13.33
CA ASN A 97 -9.47 -1.66 14.28
C ASN A 97 -8.32 -0.65 14.39
N ILE A 98 -7.88 -0.09 13.25
CA ILE A 98 -6.86 0.96 13.24
C ILE A 98 -7.36 2.19 13.98
N ASP A 99 -8.57 2.69 13.73
CA ASP A 99 -9.09 3.87 14.44
C ASP A 99 -9.22 3.66 15.94
N LYS A 100 -9.63 2.46 16.34
CA LYS A 100 -9.82 2.11 17.75
C LYS A 100 -8.49 2.11 18.51
N HIS A 101 -7.43 1.61 17.89
CA HIS A 101 -6.14 1.42 18.55
C HIS A 101 -5.15 2.55 18.24
N TYR A 102 -5.22 3.21 17.08
CA TYR A 102 -4.26 4.23 16.65
C TYR A 102 -4.85 5.66 16.74
N PRO A 103 -4.45 6.47 17.73
CA PRO A 103 -5.04 7.79 17.96
C PRO A 103 -4.71 8.83 16.87
N GLY A 104 -3.66 8.62 16.08
CA GLY A 104 -3.32 9.49 14.94
C GLY A 104 -4.22 9.30 13.71
N GLY A 105 -5.12 8.30 13.74
CA GLY A 105 -6.03 7.99 12.65
C GLY A 105 -5.37 7.35 11.42
N ARG A 106 -6.22 6.86 10.51
CA ARG A 106 -5.82 6.07 9.32
C ARG A 106 -4.82 6.77 8.41
N GLN A 107 -4.95 8.09 8.26
CA GLN A 107 -4.13 8.89 7.35
C GLN A 107 -2.69 9.00 7.86
N GLU A 108 -2.48 9.41 9.12
CA GLU A 108 -1.13 9.43 9.70
C GLU A 108 -0.57 8.01 9.73
N PHE A 109 -1.40 7.02 10.08
CA PHE A 109 -0.97 5.62 10.08
C PHE A 109 -0.40 5.20 8.72
N PHE A 110 -1.12 5.53 7.65
CA PHE A 110 -0.73 5.20 6.29
C PHE A 110 0.59 5.87 5.88
N PHE A 111 0.69 7.20 6.00
CA PHE A 111 1.87 7.93 5.52
C PHE A 111 3.10 7.75 6.39
N LYS A 112 2.94 7.50 7.69
CA LYS A 112 4.05 7.37 8.64
C LYS A 112 4.57 5.94 8.77
N TYR A 113 3.71 4.94 8.67
CA TYR A 113 4.08 3.53 8.93
C TYR A 113 3.79 2.59 7.76
N MET A 114 2.63 2.70 7.10
CA MET A 114 2.21 1.71 6.11
C MET A 114 3.13 1.70 4.88
N LEU A 115 3.55 2.87 4.38
CA LEU A 115 4.41 2.96 3.18
C LEU A 115 5.75 2.25 3.32
N THR A 116 6.22 2.07 4.55
CA THR A 116 7.57 1.65 4.88
C THR A 116 7.63 0.23 5.42
N MET A 117 6.47 -0.38 5.66
CA MET A 117 6.31 -1.72 6.20
C MET A 117 6.63 -2.79 5.16
N ASP A 118 7.34 -3.83 5.57
CA ASP A 118 7.55 -5.03 4.75
C ASP A 118 6.25 -5.84 4.65
N CYS A 119 5.58 -5.73 3.51
CA CYS A 119 4.44 -6.58 3.17
C CYS A 119 4.91 -7.87 2.46
N TRP A 120 4.17 -8.97 2.63
CA TRP A 120 4.50 -10.25 2.00
C TRP A 120 4.56 -10.10 0.47
N ALA A 121 5.52 -10.69 -0.26
CA ALA A 121 6.50 -11.72 0.14
C ALA A 121 7.90 -11.20 0.55
N PHE A 122 7.99 -10.12 1.33
CA PHE A 122 9.18 -9.76 2.15
C PHE A 122 10.46 -9.37 1.40
N ARG A 123 10.40 -8.95 0.13
CA ARG A 123 11.59 -8.40 -0.55
C ARG A 123 11.60 -6.87 -0.62
N LYS A 124 10.43 -6.26 -0.45
CA LYS A 124 10.18 -4.84 -0.68
C LYS A 124 9.23 -4.33 0.40
N ASN A 125 9.35 -3.06 0.74
CA ASN A 125 8.30 -2.42 1.52
C ASN A 125 7.05 -2.22 0.65
N PHE A 126 5.93 -1.93 1.30
CA PHE A 126 4.63 -1.73 0.66
C PHE A 126 4.68 -0.76 -0.51
N PHE A 127 5.33 0.40 -0.35
CA PHE A 127 5.39 1.39 -1.42
C PHE A 127 6.21 0.94 -2.64
N ASP A 128 7.35 0.28 -2.43
CA ASP A 128 8.15 -0.24 -3.54
C ASP A 128 7.43 -1.36 -4.27
N ASP A 129 6.77 -2.27 -3.54
CA ASP A 129 5.95 -3.33 -4.16
C ASP A 129 4.84 -2.75 -5.05
N LEU A 130 4.07 -1.80 -4.52
CA LEU A 130 3.02 -1.09 -5.24
C LEU A 130 3.53 -0.38 -6.50
N SER A 131 4.59 0.39 -6.33
CA SER A 131 5.12 1.24 -7.40
C SER A 131 5.88 0.46 -8.46
N TYR A 132 6.37 -0.74 -8.15
CA TYR A 132 7.16 -1.55 -9.08
C TYR A 132 6.38 -1.94 -10.35
N SER A 133 5.06 -2.10 -10.23
CA SER A 133 4.15 -2.37 -11.35
C SER A 133 4.04 -1.22 -12.38
N GLY A 134 4.65 -0.05 -12.10
CA GLY A 134 4.67 1.10 -13.00
C GLY A 134 3.38 1.91 -13.03
N ASN A 135 2.38 1.57 -12.22
CA ASN A 135 1.09 2.27 -12.19
C ASN A 135 1.03 3.36 -11.11
N TYR A 136 1.78 4.44 -11.32
CA TYR A 136 1.75 5.62 -10.43
C TYR A 136 0.38 6.30 -10.35
N SER A 137 -0.47 6.10 -11.35
CA SER A 137 -1.86 6.54 -11.29
C SER A 137 -2.63 5.84 -10.18
N SER A 138 -2.40 4.55 -9.98
CA SER A 138 -3.03 3.77 -8.92
C SER A 138 -2.58 4.21 -7.54
N TYR A 139 -1.28 4.15 -7.24
CA TYR A 139 -0.81 4.38 -5.87
C TYR A 139 -0.89 5.86 -5.43
N LEU A 140 -0.56 6.82 -6.30
CA LEU A 140 -0.72 8.25 -5.93
C LEU A 140 -2.16 8.75 -6.09
N GLY A 141 -2.95 8.13 -6.96
CA GLY A 141 -4.32 8.53 -7.25
C GLY A 141 -5.32 7.77 -6.40
N THR A 142 -5.68 6.57 -6.84
CA THR A 142 -6.70 5.74 -6.20
C THR A 142 -6.40 5.46 -4.72
N MET A 143 -5.15 5.13 -4.37
CA MET A 143 -4.82 4.78 -2.99
C MET A 143 -4.58 6.01 -2.12
N MET A 144 -3.70 6.93 -2.51
CA MET A 144 -3.39 8.08 -1.67
C MET A 144 -4.41 9.22 -1.82
N LYS A 145 -4.60 9.73 -3.04
CA LYS A 145 -5.45 10.91 -3.29
C LYS A 145 -6.93 10.65 -3.01
N SER A 146 -7.49 9.53 -3.46
CA SER A 146 -8.92 9.26 -3.28
C SER A 146 -9.27 8.92 -1.84
N GLN A 147 -8.43 8.14 -1.13
CA GLN A 147 -8.72 7.72 0.24
C GLN A 147 -8.39 8.79 1.28
N PHE A 148 -7.27 9.53 1.12
CA PHE A 148 -6.79 10.47 2.12
C PHE A 148 -6.91 11.93 1.69
N GLY A 149 -7.53 12.21 0.54
CA GLY A 149 -7.70 13.57 0.02
C GLY A 149 -6.44 14.18 -0.58
N GLY A 150 -5.30 13.47 -0.59
CA GLY A 150 -4.05 13.95 -1.16
C GLY A 150 -2.86 13.02 -0.90
N VAL A 151 -1.69 13.43 -1.40
CA VAL A 151 -0.41 12.76 -1.12
C VAL A 151 0.37 13.60 -0.13
N ASP A 152 0.97 13.00 0.88
CA ASP A 152 1.99 13.67 1.68
C ASP A 152 3.33 13.62 0.92
N PRO A 153 3.82 14.74 0.35
CA PRO A 153 5.08 14.74 -0.38
C PRO A 153 6.30 14.52 0.52
N ASN A 154 6.13 14.65 1.84
CA ASN A 154 7.20 14.53 2.83
C ASN A 154 7.25 13.13 3.46
N ALA A 155 6.28 12.27 3.19
CA ALA A 155 6.28 10.89 3.69
C ALA A 155 7.55 10.16 3.25
N TYR A 156 8.14 9.38 4.15
CA TYR A 156 9.32 8.58 3.82
C TYR A 156 8.91 7.39 2.94
N ILE A 157 9.67 7.19 1.87
CA ILE A 157 9.61 6.00 1.02
C ILE A 157 11.01 5.46 0.80
N ARG A 158 11.08 4.18 0.46
CA ARG A 158 12.30 3.51 0.03
C ARG A 158 11.94 2.64 -1.17
N ILE A 159 12.62 2.81 -2.29
CA ILE A 159 12.37 2.06 -3.52
C ILE A 159 13.66 1.58 -4.17
N GLU A 160 13.62 0.44 -4.84
CA GLU A 160 14.73 -0.03 -5.66
C GLU A 160 14.53 0.41 -7.11
N ARG A 161 15.42 1.28 -7.60
CA ARG A 161 15.41 1.81 -8.96
C ARG A 161 16.83 1.92 -9.48
N GLU A 162 17.03 1.65 -10.77
CA GLU A 162 18.33 1.81 -11.43
C GLU A 162 19.46 1.00 -10.78
N GLY A 163 19.13 -0.17 -10.20
CA GLY A 163 20.07 -1.03 -9.47
C GLY A 163 20.53 -0.46 -8.12
N LYS A 164 19.84 0.55 -7.58
CA LYS A 164 20.14 1.20 -6.31
C LYS A 164 18.89 1.31 -5.44
N ILE A 165 19.11 1.33 -4.14
CA ILE A 165 18.10 1.70 -3.16
C ILE A 165 18.12 3.23 -3.04
N VAL A 166 16.98 3.87 -3.31
CA VAL A 166 16.79 5.30 -3.13
C VAL A 166 15.71 5.51 -2.07
N GLU A 167 16.00 6.31 -1.05
CA GLU A 167 15.14 6.50 0.11
C GLU A 167 15.18 7.93 0.64
N GLY A 168 14.06 8.32 1.24
CA GLY A 168 13.81 9.66 1.74
C GLY A 168 12.36 10.10 1.47
N PRO A 169 12.09 11.40 1.59
CA PRO A 169 10.75 11.94 1.34
C PRO A 169 10.33 11.75 -0.12
N ILE A 170 9.06 11.39 -0.38
CA ILE A 170 8.53 11.10 -1.72
C ILE A 170 8.98 12.13 -2.75
N PHE A 171 8.81 13.43 -2.46
CA PHE A 171 9.18 14.49 -3.39
C PHE A 171 10.66 14.46 -3.76
N HIS A 172 11.54 14.36 -2.76
CA HIS A 172 12.98 14.41 -2.97
C HIS A 172 13.51 13.14 -3.65
N VAL A 173 12.94 11.97 -3.33
CA VAL A 173 13.24 10.70 -4.01
C VAL A 173 12.92 10.79 -5.50
N PHE A 174 11.72 11.22 -5.88
CA PHE A 174 11.36 11.31 -7.29
C PHE A 174 12.04 12.48 -8.01
N ALA A 175 12.37 13.58 -7.32
CA ALA A 175 13.16 14.66 -7.89
C ALA A 175 14.58 14.20 -8.23
N TYR A 176 15.22 13.44 -7.33
CA TYR A 176 16.52 12.83 -7.58
C TYR A 176 16.47 11.86 -8.77
N LEU A 177 15.45 11.00 -8.84
CA LEU A 177 15.31 10.03 -9.93
C LEU A 177 15.07 10.70 -11.28
N GLU A 178 14.19 11.70 -11.35
CA GLU A 178 13.91 12.47 -12.56
C GLU A 178 15.17 13.20 -13.06
N LYS A 179 15.94 13.82 -12.14
CA LYS A 179 17.16 14.57 -12.47
C LYS A 179 18.31 13.68 -12.93
N ASN A 180 18.56 12.57 -12.24
CA ASN A 180 19.77 11.76 -12.45
C ASN A 180 19.59 10.64 -13.48
N TYR A 181 18.35 10.23 -13.77
CA TYR A 181 18.06 9.15 -14.71
C TYR A 181 17.08 9.56 -15.84
N PRO A 182 17.33 10.66 -16.56
CA PRO A 182 16.42 11.18 -17.59
C PRO A 182 16.26 10.24 -18.79
N ASN A 183 17.23 9.36 -19.02
CA ASN A 183 17.24 8.38 -20.13
C ASN A 183 16.86 6.96 -19.68
N SER A 184 16.44 6.77 -18.43
CA SER A 184 16.00 5.45 -17.94
C SER A 184 14.74 4.99 -18.67
N LYS A 185 14.56 3.66 -18.79
CA LYS A 185 13.28 3.05 -19.21
C LYS A 185 12.10 3.51 -18.33
N ARG A 186 12.37 3.94 -17.10
CA ARG A 186 11.41 4.45 -16.12
C ARG A 186 11.33 5.97 -16.07
N ALA A 187 12.05 6.72 -16.92
CA ALA A 187 12.03 8.18 -16.90
C ALA A 187 10.61 8.78 -17.02
N ARG A 188 9.72 8.12 -17.77
CA ARG A 188 8.30 8.51 -17.88
C ARG A 188 7.54 8.39 -16.56
N GLU A 189 7.84 7.37 -15.75
CA GLU A 189 7.27 7.20 -14.40
C GLU A 189 7.71 8.37 -13.52
N TYR A 190 9.02 8.65 -13.47
CA TYR A 190 9.60 9.70 -12.62
C TYR A 190 9.05 11.07 -12.97
N ALA A 191 9.03 11.42 -14.27
CA ALA A 191 8.48 12.69 -14.73
C ALA A 191 6.99 12.83 -14.44
N ALA A 192 6.23 11.74 -14.56
CA ALA A 192 4.79 11.78 -14.32
C ALA A 192 4.44 11.92 -12.84
N VAL A 193 5.19 11.26 -11.95
CA VAL A 193 5.10 11.44 -10.51
C VAL A 193 5.47 12.88 -10.14
N MET A 194 6.61 13.38 -10.61
CA MET A 194 7.06 14.74 -10.31
C MET A 194 6.09 15.81 -10.81
N ARG A 195 5.47 15.63 -11.97
CA ARG A 195 4.42 16.53 -12.47
C ARG A 195 3.25 16.64 -11.49
N ARG A 196 2.83 15.53 -10.87
CA ARG A 196 1.76 15.54 -9.86
C ARG A 196 2.21 16.22 -8.57
N LEU A 197 3.38 15.85 -8.05
CA LEU A 197 3.89 16.41 -6.80
C LEU A 197 4.20 17.91 -6.91
N ARG A 198 4.60 18.41 -8.09
CA ARG A 198 4.76 19.85 -8.38
C ARG A 198 3.43 20.60 -8.53
N SER A 199 2.29 19.90 -8.62
CA SER A 199 0.97 20.55 -8.70
C SER A 199 0.54 21.18 -7.36
N GLY A 200 1.33 21.01 -6.30
CA GLY A 200 1.15 21.70 -5.01
C GLY A 200 -0.20 21.40 -4.39
N LYS A 201 -0.92 22.44 -3.95
CA LYS A 201 -2.18 22.34 -3.18
C LYS A 201 -3.29 21.53 -3.84
N ARG A 202 -3.27 21.36 -5.17
CA ARG A 202 -4.27 20.52 -5.87
C ARG A 202 -4.09 19.03 -5.53
N PHE A 203 -2.87 18.62 -5.23
CA PHE A 203 -2.48 17.23 -5.12
C PHE A 203 -1.92 16.86 -3.75
N ASN A 204 -1.08 17.73 -3.20
CA ASN A 204 -0.37 17.49 -1.96
C ASN A 204 -1.20 17.92 -0.74
N LEU A 205 -1.14 17.12 0.33
CA LEU A 205 -1.75 17.42 1.63
C LEU A 205 -0.99 18.52 2.37
N PHE A 206 0.33 18.48 2.26
CA PHE A 206 1.24 19.39 2.93
C PHE A 206 2.16 20.08 1.91
N PRO A 207 2.68 21.28 2.23
CA PRO A 207 3.76 21.86 1.43
C PRO A 207 4.97 20.93 1.44
N VAL A 208 5.73 20.96 0.35
CA VAL A 208 7.02 20.26 0.26
C VAL A 208 8.00 20.95 1.19
N LYS A 209 8.61 20.19 2.11
CA LYS A 209 9.65 20.68 3.02
C LYS A 209 11.03 20.50 2.40
N SER A 210 11.97 21.36 2.77
CA SER A 210 13.40 21.18 2.50
C SER A 210 13.95 19.97 3.27
N ILE A 211 15.09 19.43 2.84
CA ILE A 211 15.75 18.33 3.55
C ILE A 211 16.19 18.79 4.95
N GLU A 212 16.59 20.04 5.10
CA GLU A 212 16.98 20.66 6.36
C GLU A 212 15.81 20.73 7.35
N GLU A 213 14.63 21.16 6.89
CA GLU A 213 13.41 21.17 7.71
C GLU A 213 13.01 19.75 8.14
N ILE A 214 13.08 18.78 7.22
CA ILE A 214 12.75 17.39 7.52
C ILE A 214 13.72 16.81 8.55
N LYS A 215 15.03 17.05 8.42
CA LYS A 215 16.01 16.60 9.41
C LYS A 215 15.87 17.29 10.76
N LYS A 216 15.28 18.48 10.83
CA LYS A 216 14.98 19.15 12.09
C LYS A 216 13.83 18.47 12.84
N GLU A 217 12.81 18.02 12.11
CA GLU A 217 11.64 17.33 12.67
C GLU A 217 11.93 15.84 12.93
N ASP A 218 12.57 15.18 11.98
CA ASP A 218 12.86 13.75 11.94
C ASP A 218 14.37 13.53 11.68
N PRO A 219 15.25 13.79 12.67
CA PRO A 219 16.70 13.75 12.49
C PRO A 219 17.25 12.37 12.13
N TYR A 220 16.45 11.31 12.30
CA TYR A 220 16.83 9.93 12.02
C TYR A 220 16.27 9.41 10.69
N MET A 221 15.51 10.21 9.93
CA MET A 221 14.98 9.78 8.63
C MET A 221 16.14 9.48 7.68
N PRO A 222 16.23 8.27 7.10
CA PRO A 222 17.23 7.96 6.09
C PRO A 222 16.96 8.78 4.82
N ILE A 223 17.98 9.47 4.32
CA ILE A 223 17.90 10.30 3.11
C ILE A 223 19.19 10.10 2.31
N ASN A 224 19.10 9.47 1.14
CA ASN A 224 20.26 9.17 0.29
C ASN A 224 20.15 9.73 -1.16
N VAL A 225 19.42 10.84 -1.30
CA VAL A 225 19.05 11.49 -2.58
C VAL A 225 19.97 12.65 -2.99
N ASN A 226 21.27 12.52 -2.74
CA ASN A 226 22.27 13.57 -3.03
C ASN A 226 22.77 13.55 -4.48
#